data_AF-A0A1R1L662-F1
#
_entry.id   AF-A0A1R1L662-F1
#
_cell.length_a   1.000
_cell.length_b   1.000
_cell.length_c   1.000
_cell.angle_alpha   90.00
_cell.angle_beta   90.00
_cell.angle_gamma   90.00
#
_symmetry.space_group_name_H-M   'P 1'
#
loop_
_entity.id
_entity.type
_entity.pdbx_description
1 polymer ?
#
loop_
_entity_poly.entity_id
_entity_poly.type
_entity_poly.pdbx_seq_one_letter_code
_entity_poly.pdbx_strand_id
1 'polypeptide(L)'
;MQSEDTTSGGDPASDELPEALRLLDLAGSDEDPYKDGGEWAYADSDDLGGRVFLITQNERYLDTTRVLMSEERIGKAVGKKGMTDWAWIKHDQDQYTVEEAEKLPGVVAGQRKADHFHIAVRRKSFSTLGQIARAFGVPPNAVEIKPQGAFMDLIEYLTHEHPNQIAAGKYHYDDGKVHASFDWRPALDEHKLARAAKAGQRASLKKRDAVREAVMLGEMTLKQVREDERAIYIQDLDKLQKLRQDFMLHQPAPRHRTNYYIGSPAGAVRKGRTGKTQLAKLFARMLYPDLDADECYHVATDARVPLQNYKGQPVIIWDDYSVPGLLAALGSREGVWQVFDDHPSASDVNIKYGSVRLVHAVNIIAKTTPYAEYLDGLAGEYTDASGNVHEAEDRNQSWGRFPVVFEVTPDSIEMSVNRGFVNDTDDFLAFQKVARMRASMKAVSRGLDAIESDDEREAATFQVGEVLLRPIIDQHHALQLVADRAGADVVGELLAGIEVIDGETLEKHEAEEAANAAEAADVADVDRRLRRQDLESVATELAARNGCQACYSDVLSLPEYDGHVLLPSGWMCGSGHAVAVHAGGVCAPEGGAA
;
A
#
# COMPACT_ATOMS: atom_id res chain seq x y z
N MET A 1 -7.94 -32.53 -59.92
CA MET A 1 -6.73 -32.18 -60.69
C MET A 1 -5.64 -31.92 -59.66
N GLN A 2 -4.70 -32.89 -59.55
CA GLN A 2 -3.50 -32.93 -58.70
C GLN A 2 -3.72 -32.90 -57.17
N SER A 3 -3.14 -33.73 -56.32
CA SER A 3 -2.41 -35.01 -56.42
C SER A 3 -2.15 -35.44 -54.96
N GLU A 4 -3.00 -36.31 -54.42
CA GLU A 4 -2.72 -37.07 -53.20
C GLU A 4 -2.39 -38.48 -53.66
N ASP A 5 -1.15 -38.92 -53.46
CA ASP A 5 -0.83 -40.34 -53.53
C ASP A 5 0.49 -40.61 -52.78
N THR A 6 0.40 -41.33 -51.68
CA THR A 6 1.19 -42.54 -51.40
C THR A 6 0.79 -43.11 -50.04
N THR A 7 -0.31 -43.85 -50.07
CA THR A 7 -0.49 -45.05 -49.24
C THR A 7 0.60 -46.07 -49.57
N SER A 8 1.34 -46.53 -48.56
CA SER A 8 1.87 -47.90 -48.54
C SER A 8 1.59 -48.53 -47.19
N GLY A 9 0.52 -49.30 -47.14
CA GLY A 9 0.30 -50.30 -46.11
C GLY A 9 1.38 -51.37 -46.21
N GLY A 10 1.90 -51.79 -45.06
CA GLY A 10 2.93 -52.82 -44.97
C GLY A 10 2.41 -54.17 -45.46
N ASP A 11 3.13 -54.74 -46.42
CA ASP A 11 3.12 -56.17 -46.72
C ASP A 11 3.66 -56.96 -45.52
N PRO A 12 3.08 -58.11 -45.16
CA PRO A 12 3.73 -59.07 -44.29
C PRO A 12 4.76 -59.87 -45.11
N ALA A 13 5.98 -60.00 -44.57
CA ALA A 13 7.10 -60.79 -45.08
C ALA A 13 7.97 -60.14 -46.19
N SER A 14 8.83 -59.21 -45.79
CA SER A 14 10.20 -59.24 -46.30
C SER A 14 11.10 -59.86 -45.22
N ASP A 15 11.82 -60.93 -45.55
CA ASP A 15 12.85 -61.57 -44.71
C ASP A 15 14.10 -60.67 -44.51
N GLU A 16 13.93 -59.38 -44.73
CA GLU A 16 14.99 -58.44 -45.02
C GLU A 16 15.08 -57.47 -43.83
N LEU A 17 16.15 -57.63 -43.03
CA LEU A 17 16.37 -56.89 -41.78
C LEU A 17 16.19 -55.36 -41.98
N PRO A 18 15.72 -54.62 -40.98
CA PRO A 18 15.73 -53.15 -41.02
C PRO A 18 17.12 -52.63 -41.33
N GLU A 19 17.19 -51.55 -42.10
CA GLU A 19 18.44 -50.91 -42.54
C GLU A 19 19.43 -50.71 -41.39
N ALA A 20 18.95 -50.19 -40.25
CA ALA A 20 19.78 -50.01 -39.07
C ALA A 20 20.42 -51.31 -38.53
N LEU A 21 19.76 -52.45 -38.66
CA LEU A 21 20.31 -53.75 -38.25
C LEU A 21 21.27 -54.32 -39.31
N ARG A 22 21.04 -54.04 -40.60
CA ARG A 22 22.00 -54.38 -41.67
C ARG A 22 23.30 -53.61 -41.51
N LEU A 23 23.20 -52.30 -41.29
CA LEU A 23 24.36 -51.42 -41.06
C LEU A 23 25.13 -51.85 -39.82
N LEU A 24 24.41 -52.27 -38.76
CA LEU A 24 25.06 -52.79 -37.55
C LEU A 24 25.92 -54.02 -37.83
N ASP A 25 25.51 -54.90 -38.75
CA ASP A 25 26.27 -56.09 -39.13
C ASP A 25 27.55 -55.75 -39.93
N LEU A 26 27.60 -54.55 -40.53
CA LEU A 26 28.77 -54.03 -41.25
C LEU A 26 29.76 -53.27 -40.34
N ALA A 27 29.41 -52.99 -39.08
CA ALA A 27 30.29 -52.29 -38.15
C ALA A 27 31.60 -53.05 -37.90
N GLY A 28 32.74 -52.39 -38.07
CA GLY A 28 34.08 -52.99 -38.02
C GLY A 28 34.54 -53.69 -39.29
N SER A 29 33.76 -53.67 -40.38
CA SER A 29 34.16 -54.21 -41.69
C SER A 29 34.83 -53.14 -42.58
N ASP A 30 35.14 -53.50 -43.82
CA ASP A 30 35.62 -52.52 -44.81
C ASP A 30 34.54 -51.47 -45.13
N GLU A 31 33.26 -51.85 -45.08
CA GLU A 31 32.07 -51.01 -45.27
C GLU A 31 31.46 -50.52 -43.94
N ASP A 32 32.30 -50.23 -42.94
CA ASP A 32 31.84 -49.76 -41.62
C ASP A 32 31.03 -48.44 -41.73
N PRO A 33 29.76 -48.41 -41.28
CA PRO A 33 28.90 -47.24 -41.38
C PRO A 33 29.38 -46.04 -40.53
N TYR A 34 30.31 -46.25 -39.60
CA TYR A 34 30.89 -45.17 -38.79
C TYR A 34 32.09 -44.48 -39.46
N LYS A 35 32.65 -45.01 -40.56
CA LYS A 35 33.74 -44.36 -41.30
C LYS A 35 33.25 -43.11 -42.02
N ASP A 36 34.18 -42.21 -42.35
CA ASP A 36 33.89 -40.98 -43.10
C ASP A 36 33.10 -41.27 -44.38
N GLY A 37 31.93 -40.65 -44.51
CA GLY A 37 30.99 -40.87 -45.61
C GLY A 37 29.98 -42.01 -45.42
N GLY A 38 30.08 -42.78 -44.33
CA GLY A 38 29.09 -43.79 -43.92
C GLY A 38 27.88 -43.19 -43.21
N GLU A 39 26.77 -43.92 -43.18
CA GLU A 39 25.49 -43.42 -42.66
C GLU A 39 25.50 -43.04 -41.18
N TRP A 40 26.41 -43.60 -40.39
CA TRP A 40 26.54 -43.33 -38.95
C TRP A 40 27.78 -42.51 -38.59
N ALA A 41 28.48 -41.94 -39.58
CA ALA A 41 29.63 -41.06 -39.34
C ALA A 41 29.29 -39.88 -38.40
N TYR A 42 28.05 -39.37 -38.45
CA TYR A 42 27.57 -38.29 -37.58
C TYR A 42 27.63 -38.65 -36.09
N ALA A 43 27.54 -39.94 -35.74
CA ALA A 43 27.48 -40.39 -34.36
C ALA A 43 28.83 -40.23 -33.64
N ASP A 44 29.92 -40.03 -34.38
CA ASP A 44 31.25 -39.75 -33.83
C ASP A 44 31.59 -38.25 -33.76
N SER A 45 30.62 -37.36 -34.04
CA SER A 45 30.79 -35.92 -33.83
C SER A 45 30.99 -35.57 -32.35
N ASP A 46 31.89 -34.63 -32.08
CA ASP A 46 32.16 -34.09 -30.74
C ASP A 46 30.96 -33.34 -30.14
N ASP A 47 30.00 -32.90 -30.98
CA ASP A 47 28.75 -32.26 -30.53
C ASP A 47 27.67 -33.27 -30.12
N LEU A 48 27.83 -34.53 -30.49
CA LEU A 48 26.89 -35.63 -30.25
C LEU A 48 27.49 -36.62 -29.26
N GLY A 49 27.64 -36.17 -28.02
CA GLY A 49 28.11 -37.02 -26.93
C GLY A 49 27.81 -36.46 -25.55
N GLY A 50 28.25 -37.18 -24.52
CA GLY A 50 27.99 -36.81 -23.15
C GLY A 50 28.72 -37.69 -22.14
N ARG A 51 28.20 -37.70 -20.92
CA ARG A 51 28.73 -38.54 -19.82
C ARG A 51 27.68 -39.51 -19.28
N VAL A 52 26.40 -39.26 -19.53
CA VAL A 52 25.29 -40.10 -19.06
C VAL A 52 24.48 -40.52 -20.27
N PHE A 53 24.21 -41.82 -20.36
CA PHE A 53 23.52 -42.43 -21.48
C PHE A 53 22.45 -43.39 -20.97
N LEU A 54 21.31 -43.43 -21.66
CA LEU A 54 20.32 -44.49 -21.55
C LEU A 54 20.32 -45.28 -22.85
N ILE A 55 20.52 -46.59 -22.76
CA ILE A 55 20.41 -47.49 -23.90
C ILE A 55 19.14 -48.32 -23.73
N THR A 56 18.32 -48.37 -24.77
CA THR A 56 17.11 -49.20 -24.80
C THR A 56 17.17 -50.11 -26.02
N GLN A 57 17.13 -51.42 -25.83
CA GLN A 57 17.18 -52.38 -26.94
C GLN A 57 16.41 -53.65 -26.63
N ASN A 58 15.66 -54.15 -27.61
CA ASN A 58 14.94 -55.42 -27.50
C ASN A 58 15.92 -56.60 -27.35
N GLU A 59 15.50 -57.67 -26.67
CA GLU A 59 16.29 -58.91 -26.61
C GLU A 59 16.38 -59.56 -27.99
N ARG A 60 15.26 -59.55 -28.74
CA ARG A 60 15.13 -60.18 -30.06
C ARG A 60 14.50 -59.24 -31.08
N TYR A 61 14.81 -59.48 -32.35
CA TYR A 61 14.16 -58.78 -33.44
C TYR A 61 12.81 -59.45 -33.78
N LEU A 62 11.70 -58.80 -33.44
CA LEU A 62 10.34 -59.33 -33.64
C LEU A 62 10.25 -60.79 -33.13
N ASP A 63 9.54 -61.67 -33.86
CA ASP A 63 9.42 -63.09 -33.57
C ASP A 63 10.58 -63.94 -34.17
N THR A 64 11.69 -63.31 -34.56
CA THR A 64 12.82 -64.02 -35.16
C THR A 64 13.76 -64.62 -34.11
N THR A 65 14.60 -65.57 -34.52
CA THR A 65 15.64 -66.15 -33.67
C THR A 65 16.83 -65.22 -33.44
N ARG A 66 16.90 -64.07 -34.12
CA ARG A 66 17.99 -63.10 -34.03
C ARG A 66 17.97 -62.39 -32.67
N VAL A 67 19.02 -62.59 -31.89
CA VAL A 67 19.26 -61.89 -30.62
C VAL A 67 19.90 -60.54 -30.90
N LEU A 68 19.26 -59.46 -30.44
CA LEU A 68 19.77 -58.08 -30.57
C LEU A 68 20.58 -57.66 -29.34
N MET A 69 20.10 -58.01 -28.16
CA MET A 69 20.77 -57.74 -26.89
C MET A 69 20.70 -58.95 -25.95
N SER A 70 21.78 -59.21 -25.22
CA SER A 70 21.85 -60.27 -24.22
C SER A 70 22.64 -59.78 -23.00
N GLU A 71 22.39 -60.39 -21.83
CA GLU A 71 23.10 -60.07 -20.60
C GLU A 71 24.63 -60.22 -20.76
N GLU A 72 25.10 -61.22 -21.50
CA GLU A 72 26.52 -61.40 -21.81
C GLU A 72 27.09 -60.22 -22.60
N ARG A 73 26.33 -59.71 -23.58
CA ARG A 73 26.74 -58.54 -24.37
C ARG A 73 26.79 -57.28 -23.53
N ILE A 74 25.79 -57.07 -22.66
CA ILE A 74 25.77 -55.97 -21.70
C ILE A 74 26.98 -56.06 -20.78
N GLY A 75 27.24 -57.24 -20.19
CA GLY A 75 28.39 -57.51 -19.33
C GLY A 75 29.74 -57.19 -20.00
N LYS A 76 29.91 -57.60 -21.26
CA LYS A 76 31.11 -57.26 -22.06
C LYS A 76 31.23 -55.75 -22.32
N ALA A 77 30.12 -55.06 -22.59
CA ALA A 77 30.10 -53.64 -22.87
C ALA A 77 30.43 -52.80 -21.63
N VAL A 78 29.80 -53.10 -20.49
CA VAL A 78 30.01 -52.39 -19.22
C VAL A 78 31.36 -52.74 -18.59
N GLY A 79 31.94 -53.89 -18.92
CA GLY A 79 33.31 -54.26 -18.54
C GLY A 79 34.41 -53.50 -19.30
N LYS A 80 34.08 -52.74 -20.36
CA LYS A 80 35.07 -51.92 -21.09
C LYS A 80 35.56 -50.78 -20.22
N LYS A 81 36.86 -50.46 -20.35
CA LYS A 81 37.51 -49.37 -19.60
C LYS A 81 36.77 -48.04 -19.81
N GLY A 82 36.34 -47.43 -18.71
CA GLY A 82 35.77 -46.08 -18.70
C GLY A 82 34.27 -46.01 -18.45
N MET A 83 33.56 -47.14 -18.42
CA MET A 83 32.21 -47.24 -17.86
C MET A 83 32.32 -47.21 -16.34
N THR A 84 32.02 -46.07 -15.72
CA THR A 84 32.30 -45.83 -14.29
C THR A 84 31.19 -46.38 -13.42
N ASP A 85 29.96 -45.91 -13.65
CA ASP A 85 28.77 -46.41 -12.99
C ASP A 85 27.78 -46.89 -14.05
N TRP A 86 27.12 -48.01 -13.80
CA TRP A 86 26.08 -48.51 -14.68
C TRP A 86 25.05 -49.29 -13.90
N ALA A 87 23.83 -49.32 -14.42
CA ALA A 87 22.79 -50.24 -14.00
C ALA A 87 21.93 -50.66 -15.19
N TRP A 88 21.40 -51.87 -15.17
CA TRP A 88 20.49 -52.35 -16.19
C TRP A 88 19.47 -53.32 -15.61
N ILE A 89 18.36 -53.46 -16.33
CA ILE A 89 17.27 -54.39 -16.02
C ILE A 89 16.67 -54.91 -17.32
N LYS A 90 16.15 -56.13 -17.29
CA LYS A 90 15.29 -56.67 -18.34
C LYS A 90 13.84 -56.33 -18.03
N HIS A 91 13.20 -55.57 -18.91
CA HIS A 91 11.76 -55.33 -18.87
C HIS A 91 11.05 -56.42 -19.68
N ASP A 92 10.46 -57.38 -18.97
CA ASP A 92 9.72 -58.51 -19.54
C ASP A 92 8.21 -58.48 -19.22
N GLN A 93 7.76 -57.57 -18.34
CA GLN A 93 6.36 -57.43 -17.92
C GLN A 93 5.68 -56.15 -18.45
N ASP A 94 6.40 -55.34 -19.23
CA ASP A 94 5.87 -54.07 -19.71
C ASP A 94 4.69 -54.27 -20.66
N GLN A 95 3.67 -53.42 -20.50
CA GLN A 95 2.49 -53.36 -21.35
C GLN A 95 2.38 -51.98 -21.98
N TYR A 96 1.78 -51.89 -23.16
CA TYR A 96 1.47 -50.61 -23.79
C TYR A 96 0.43 -49.85 -22.96
N THR A 97 0.74 -48.62 -22.58
CA THR A 97 -0.21 -47.76 -21.87
C THR A 97 -1.28 -47.22 -22.81
N VAL A 98 -2.36 -46.66 -22.27
CA VAL A 98 -3.42 -46.02 -23.07
C VAL A 98 -2.84 -44.90 -23.95
N GLU A 99 -1.99 -44.05 -23.39
CA GLU A 99 -1.33 -42.96 -24.12
C GLU A 99 -0.39 -43.45 -25.24
N GLU A 100 0.25 -44.61 -25.06
CA GLU A 100 1.14 -45.19 -26.08
C GLU A 100 0.34 -45.80 -27.23
N ALA A 101 -0.78 -46.46 -26.94
CA ALA A 101 -1.69 -47.02 -27.94
C ALA A 101 -2.37 -45.94 -28.80
N GLU A 102 -2.60 -44.73 -28.26
CA GLU A 102 -3.09 -43.58 -29.02
C GLU A 102 -2.05 -43.03 -30.01
N LYS A 103 -0.76 -43.13 -29.69
CA LYS A 103 0.34 -42.59 -30.50
C LYS A 103 0.88 -43.57 -31.54
N LEU A 104 0.77 -44.88 -31.27
CA LEU A 104 1.34 -45.93 -32.11
C LEU A 104 0.23 -46.68 -32.87
N PRO A 105 0.12 -46.48 -34.20
CA PRO A 105 -0.86 -47.21 -34.99
C PRO A 105 -0.55 -48.72 -34.97
N GLY A 106 -1.55 -49.53 -34.62
CA GLY A 106 -1.42 -51.01 -34.59
C GLY A 106 -1.11 -51.61 -33.21
N VAL A 107 -1.01 -50.79 -32.16
CA VAL A 107 -0.79 -51.23 -30.78
C VAL A 107 -2.07 -51.12 -29.95
N VAL A 108 -2.35 -52.12 -29.11
CA VAL A 108 -3.51 -52.11 -28.20
C VAL A 108 -3.05 -51.90 -26.76
N ALA A 109 -3.72 -51.00 -26.03
CA ALA A 109 -3.44 -50.78 -24.61
C ALA A 109 -3.59 -52.08 -23.80
N GLY A 110 -2.65 -52.36 -22.91
CA GLY A 110 -2.57 -53.62 -22.14
C GLY A 110 -1.91 -54.78 -22.90
N GLN A 111 -1.60 -54.62 -24.19
CA GLN A 111 -0.79 -55.62 -24.92
C GLN A 111 0.64 -55.62 -24.37
N ARG A 112 1.21 -56.81 -24.16
CA ARG A 112 2.58 -56.98 -23.67
C ARG A 112 3.58 -56.50 -24.72
N LYS A 113 4.58 -55.72 -24.29
CA LYS A 113 5.71 -55.30 -25.11
C LYS A 113 6.71 -56.43 -25.29
N ALA A 114 7.52 -56.37 -26.34
CA ALA A 114 8.64 -57.28 -26.50
C ALA A 114 9.63 -57.10 -25.34
N ASP A 115 10.23 -58.20 -24.90
CA ASP A 115 11.28 -58.18 -23.87
C ASP A 115 12.43 -57.28 -24.32
N HIS A 116 12.81 -56.32 -23.48
CA HIS A 116 13.84 -55.33 -23.79
C HIS A 116 14.68 -54.98 -22.56
N PHE A 117 15.86 -54.42 -22.81
CA PHE A 117 16.77 -53.97 -21.77
C PHE A 117 16.81 -52.46 -21.71
N HIS A 118 16.75 -51.92 -20.50
CA HIS A 118 17.16 -50.55 -20.21
C HIS A 118 18.51 -50.58 -19.51
N ILE A 119 19.46 -49.79 -20.00
CA ILE A 119 20.83 -49.74 -19.50
C ILE A 119 21.19 -48.27 -19.27
N ALA A 120 21.32 -47.87 -18.02
CA ALA A 120 21.81 -46.56 -17.63
C ALA A 120 23.32 -46.62 -17.42
N VAL A 121 24.07 -45.71 -18.06
CA VAL A 121 25.53 -45.67 -17.98
C VAL A 121 26.00 -44.25 -17.67
N ARG A 122 26.93 -44.13 -16.73
CA ARG A 122 27.67 -42.91 -16.42
C ARG A 122 29.17 -43.13 -16.58
N ARG A 123 29.80 -42.25 -17.35
CA ARG A 123 31.25 -42.21 -17.56
C ARG A 123 31.87 -41.00 -16.87
N LYS A 124 33.10 -41.16 -16.39
CA LYS A 124 33.93 -40.05 -15.86
C LYS A 124 34.30 -39.02 -16.93
N SER A 125 34.60 -39.50 -18.14
CA SER A 125 35.00 -38.68 -19.29
C SER A 125 33.89 -38.63 -20.34
N PHE A 126 33.95 -37.63 -21.21
CA PHE A 126 33.09 -37.52 -22.38
C PHE A 126 33.21 -38.76 -23.29
N SER A 127 32.14 -39.11 -23.98
CA SER A 127 32.12 -40.10 -25.06
C SER A 127 31.09 -39.72 -26.11
N THR A 128 31.38 -40.01 -27.36
CA THR A 128 30.45 -39.79 -28.47
C THR A 128 29.33 -40.84 -28.45
N LEU A 129 28.22 -40.53 -29.11
CA LEU A 129 27.11 -41.45 -29.32
C LEU A 129 27.58 -42.75 -29.97
N GLY A 130 28.42 -42.65 -31.00
CA GLY A 130 28.99 -43.77 -31.74
C GLY A 130 29.87 -44.67 -30.88
N GLN A 131 30.70 -44.09 -30.00
CA GLN A 131 31.52 -44.86 -29.05
C GLN A 131 30.66 -45.71 -28.11
N ILE A 132 29.54 -45.18 -27.61
CA ILE A 132 28.61 -45.92 -26.74
C ILE A 132 27.83 -46.96 -27.55
N ALA A 133 27.29 -46.59 -28.70
CA ALA A 133 26.55 -47.49 -29.58
C ALA A 133 27.39 -48.73 -29.97
N ARG A 134 28.64 -48.52 -30.41
CA ARG A 134 29.60 -49.60 -30.68
C ARG A 134 29.99 -50.40 -29.44
N ALA A 135 30.05 -49.76 -28.27
CA ALA A 135 30.38 -50.46 -27.03
C ALA A 135 29.34 -51.56 -26.72
N PHE A 136 28.06 -51.23 -26.89
CA PHE A 136 26.92 -52.11 -26.66
C PHE A 136 26.50 -52.93 -27.88
N GLY A 137 27.04 -52.63 -29.07
CA GLY A 137 26.68 -53.30 -30.31
C GLY A 137 25.22 -53.04 -30.67
N VAL A 138 24.79 -51.78 -30.55
CA VAL A 138 23.44 -51.31 -30.90
C VAL A 138 23.55 -50.19 -31.91
N PRO A 139 22.51 -49.94 -32.72
CA PRO A 139 22.51 -48.78 -33.60
C PRO A 139 22.45 -47.46 -32.79
N PRO A 140 22.95 -46.33 -33.33
CA PRO A 140 23.00 -45.05 -32.61
C PRO A 140 21.64 -44.56 -32.07
N ASN A 141 20.54 -44.86 -32.76
CA ASN A 141 19.18 -44.48 -32.33
C ASN A 141 18.69 -45.19 -31.05
N ALA A 142 19.35 -46.27 -30.64
CA ALA A 142 19.06 -46.99 -29.40
C ALA A 142 19.73 -46.35 -28.17
N VAL A 143 20.53 -45.29 -28.37
CA VAL A 143 21.29 -44.61 -27.32
C VAL A 143 20.79 -43.17 -27.18
N GLU A 144 20.34 -42.82 -25.98
CA GLU A 144 19.93 -41.46 -25.63
C GLU A 144 20.99 -40.79 -24.74
N ILE A 145 21.42 -39.59 -25.12
CA ILE A 145 22.33 -38.75 -24.31
C ILE A 145 21.49 -38.00 -23.27
N LYS A 146 21.90 -38.06 -22.00
CA LYS A 146 21.18 -37.41 -20.89
C LYS A 146 22.06 -36.40 -20.15
N PRO A 147 21.47 -35.37 -19.50
CA PRO A 147 22.21 -34.45 -18.64
C PRO A 147 22.93 -35.18 -17.50
N GLN A 148 24.06 -34.65 -17.05
CA GLN A 148 24.90 -35.29 -16.03
C GLN A 148 24.13 -35.61 -14.72
N GLY A 149 23.21 -34.74 -14.32
CA GLY A 149 22.41 -34.90 -13.11
C GLY A 149 21.29 -35.94 -13.19
N ALA A 150 20.94 -36.41 -14.40
CA ALA A 150 19.80 -37.30 -14.61
C ALA A 150 20.11 -38.77 -14.30
N PHE A 151 21.38 -39.14 -14.05
CA PHE A 151 21.75 -40.55 -13.89
C PHE A 151 20.91 -41.28 -12.84
N MET A 152 20.74 -40.71 -11.64
CA MET A 152 19.93 -41.34 -10.59
C MET A 152 18.43 -41.38 -10.93
N ASP A 153 17.92 -40.43 -11.72
CA ASP A 153 16.55 -40.48 -12.22
C ASP A 153 16.37 -41.61 -13.25
N LEU A 154 17.42 -41.94 -14.02
CA LEU A 154 17.42 -43.11 -14.90
C LEU A 154 17.44 -44.42 -14.09
N ILE A 155 18.18 -44.47 -12.99
CA ILE A 155 18.17 -45.62 -12.07
C ILE A 155 16.77 -45.82 -11.48
N GLU A 156 16.13 -44.74 -11.01
CA GLU A 156 14.74 -44.77 -10.53
C GLU A 156 13.75 -45.23 -11.62
N TYR A 157 14.02 -44.89 -12.87
CA TYR A 157 13.20 -45.30 -14.00
C TYR A 157 13.28 -46.81 -14.28
N LEU A 158 14.41 -47.47 -14.00
CA LEU A 158 14.59 -48.91 -14.27
C LEU A 158 13.55 -49.79 -13.56
N THR A 159 13.11 -49.42 -12.34
CA THR A 159 12.07 -50.19 -11.65
C THR A 159 10.66 -49.67 -11.92
N HIS A 160 10.50 -48.51 -12.56
CA HIS A 160 9.24 -47.75 -12.62
C HIS A 160 8.65 -47.36 -11.25
N GLU A 161 9.49 -47.20 -10.22
CA GLU A 161 9.02 -46.88 -8.85
C GLU A 161 8.62 -45.41 -8.64
N HIS A 162 8.97 -44.52 -9.56
CA HIS A 162 8.60 -43.11 -9.45
C HIS A 162 7.06 -42.96 -9.52
N PRO A 163 6.43 -42.13 -8.66
CA PRO A 163 4.96 -42.02 -8.59
C PRO A 163 4.26 -41.79 -9.94
N ASN A 164 4.85 -40.98 -10.82
CA ASN A 164 4.31 -40.74 -12.17
C ASN A 164 4.26 -42.00 -13.05
N GLN A 165 5.21 -42.93 -12.90
CA GLN A 165 5.23 -44.18 -13.69
C GLN A 165 4.18 -45.16 -13.18
N ILE A 166 4.02 -45.23 -11.86
CA ILE A 166 2.96 -46.00 -11.20
C ILE A 166 1.58 -45.46 -11.61
N ALA A 167 1.41 -44.13 -11.59
CA ALA A 167 0.17 -43.47 -12.02
C ALA A 167 -0.14 -43.70 -13.51
N ALA A 168 0.89 -43.82 -14.35
CA ALA A 168 0.75 -44.19 -15.76
C ALA A 168 0.46 -45.69 -15.99
N GLY A 169 0.31 -46.48 -14.92
CA GLY A 169 -0.02 -47.91 -14.99
C GLY A 169 1.14 -48.81 -15.43
N LYS A 170 2.39 -48.34 -15.36
CA LYS A 170 3.55 -49.16 -15.71
C LYS A 170 3.82 -50.22 -14.65
N TYR A 171 4.38 -51.36 -15.07
CA TYR A 171 4.75 -52.44 -14.17
C TYR A 171 5.93 -52.03 -13.29
N HIS A 172 5.78 -52.18 -11.97
CA HIS A 172 6.85 -51.92 -10.99
C HIS A 172 7.68 -53.20 -10.80
N TYR A 173 8.96 -53.13 -11.16
CA TYR A 173 9.89 -54.26 -11.04
C TYR A 173 10.52 -54.34 -9.66
N ASP A 174 10.86 -55.58 -9.26
CA ASP A 174 11.58 -55.87 -8.03
C ASP A 174 13.06 -55.46 -8.12
N ASP A 175 13.59 -54.96 -7.00
CA ASP A 175 14.98 -54.54 -6.83
C ASP A 175 16.01 -55.58 -7.28
N GLY A 176 15.73 -56.86 -7.01
CA GLY A 176 16.63 -57.97 -7.35
C GLY A 176 16.79 -58.21 -8.85
N LYS A 177 15.99 -57.53 -9.69
CA LYS A 177 16.11 -57.57 -11.15
C LYS A 177 17.08 -56.52 -11.70
N VAL A 178 17.51 -55.55 -10.88
CA VAL A 178 18.46 -54.51 -11.29
C VAL A 178 19.89 -55.01 -11.06
N HIS A 179 20.68 -54.99 -12.13
CA HIS A 179 22.10 -55.30 -12.09
C HIS A 179 22.90 -54.00 -12.18
N ALA A 180 23.74 -53.72 -11.20
CA ALA A 180 24.49 -52.46 -11.13
C ALA A 180 25.96 -52.65 -10.72
N SER A 181 26.79 -51.66 -11.04
CA SER A 181 28.20 -51.62 -10.64
C SER A 181 28.43 -51.09 -9.22
N PHE A 182 27.37 -50.64 -8.54
CA PHE A 182 27.41 -50.01 -7.23
C PHE A 182 26.15 -50.35 -6.44
N ASP A 183 26.17 -50.08 -5.13
CA ASP A 183 24.98 -50.20 -4.28
C ASP A 183 24.03 -49.04 -4.58
N TRP A 184 23.11 -49.29 -5.50
CA TRP A 184 22.30 -48.25 -6.13
C TRP A 184 21.10 -47.83 -5.27
N ARG A 185 20.62 -48.71 -4.39
CA ARG A 185 19.42 -48.47 -3.59
C ARG A 185 19.63 -47.35 -2.55
N PRO A 186 20.68 -47.36 -1.70
CA PRO A 186 20.97 -46.25 -0.80
C PRO A 186 21.27 -44.93 -1.54
N ALA A 187 21.98 -45.00 -2.67
CA ALA A 187 22.28 -43.82 -3.48
C ALA A 187 21.01 -43.18 -4.06
N LEU A 188 20.03 -43.99 -4.46
CA LEU A 188 18.75 -43.52 -4.96
C LEU A 188 17.89 -42.90 -3.84
N ASP A 189 17.88 -43.50 -2.65
CA ASP A 189 17.18 -42.94 -1.49
C ASP A 189 17.76 -41.57 -1.09
N GLU A 190 19.09 -41.43 -1.08
CA GLU A 190 19.75 -40.14 -0.83
C GLU A 190 19.37 -39.09 -1.88
N HIS A 191 19.33 -39.48 -3.17
CA HIS A 191 18.92 -38.59 -4.25
C HIS A 191 17.46 -38.12 -4.11
N LYS A 192 16.54 -39.02 -3.73
CA LYS A 192 15.14 -38.68 -3.46
C LYS A 192 15.01 -37.69 -2.30
N LEU A 193 15.74 -37.91 -1.21
CA LEU A 193 15.76 -37.01 -0.05
C LEU A 193 16.30 -35.63 -0.44
N ALA A 194 17.40 -35.56 -1.18
CA ALA A 194 17.97 -34.29 -1.66
C ALA A 194 17.01 -33.54 -2.59
N ARG A 195 16.32 -34.26 -3.48
CA ARG A 195 15.29 -33.71 -4.38
C ARG A 195 14.13 -33.11 -3.59
N ALA A 196 13.61 -33.82 -2.59
CA ALA A 196 12.54 -33.36 -1.71
C ALA A 196 12.95 -32.13 -0.88
N ALA A 197 14.16 -32.12 -0.32
CA ALA A 197 14.69 -30.99 0.45
C ALA A 197 14.79 -29.71 -0.41
N LYS A 198 15.29 -29.82 -1.65
CA LYS A 198 15.35 -28.69 -2.59
C LYS A 198 13.96 -28.18 -2.98
N ALA A 199 13.00 -29.08 -3.18
CA ALA A 199 11.61 -28.71 -3.46
C ALA A 199 10.99 -27.92 -2.29
N GLY A 200 11.20 -28.37 -1.05
CA GLY A 200 10.76 -27.67 0.16
C GLY A 200 11.38 -26.27 0.31
N GLN A 201 12.69 -26.14 0.07
CA GLN A 201 13.37 -24.84 0.08
C GLN A 201 12.80 -23.89 -0.99
N ARG A 202 12.56 -24.38 -2.21
CA ARG A 202 11.99 -23.56 -3.29
C ARG A 202 10.56 -23.11 -2.99
N ALA A 203 9.75 -23.96 -2.39
CA ALA A 203 8.39 -23.61 -1.96
C ALA A 203 8.40 -22.53 -0.87
N SER A 204 9.29 -22.65 0.13
CA SER A 204 9.48 -21.65 1.18
C SER A 204 9.91 -20.28 0.62
N LEU A 205 10.86 -20.26 -0.32
CA LEU A 205 11.28 -19.04 -1.01
C LEU A 205 10.13 -18.38 -1.78
N LYS A 206 9.36 -19.16 -2.55
CA LYS A 206 8.19 -18.65 -3.29
C LYS A 206 7.15 -18.03 -2.34
N LYS A 207 6.83 -18.70 -1.23
CA LYS A 207 5.87 -18.17 -0.25
C LYS A 207 6.36 -16.85 0.35
N ARG A 208 7.64 -16.79 0.69
CA ARG A 208 8.27 -15.57 1.23
C ARG A 208 8.25 -14.41 0.24
N ASP A 209 8.52 -14.67 -1.04
CA ASP A 209 8.47 -13.65 -2.07
C ASP A 209 7.03 -13.17 -2.35
N ALA A 210 6.05 -14.08 -2.31
CA ALA A 210 4.62 -13.71 -2.40
C ALA A 210 4.18 -12.80 -1.23
N VAL A 211 4.60 -13.09 0.01
CA VAL A 211 4.30 -12.22 1.17
C VAL A 211 4.94 -10.84 1.01
N ARG A 212 6.17 -10.77 0.50
CA ARG A 212 6.85 -9.48 0.23
C ARG A 212 6.09 -8.67 -0.82
N GLU A 213 5.66 -9.31 -1.89
CA GLU A 213 4.86 -8.67 -2.95
C GLU A 213 3.53 -8.16 -2.41
N ALA A 214 2.79 -8.98 -1.65
CA ALA A 214 1.52 -8.58 -1.02
C ALA A 214 1.69 -7.35 -0.10
N VAL A 215 2.78 -7.27 0.67
CA VAL A 215 3.08 -6.09 1.50
C VAL A 215 3.40 -4.86 0.65
N MET A 216 4.15 -5.02 -0.44
CA MET A 216 4.50 -3.94 -1.36
C MET A 216 3.29 -3.38 -2.10
N LEU A 217 2.32 -4.24 -2.42
CA LEU A 217 1.05 -3.86 -3.06
C LEU A 217 -0.01 -3.35 -2.06
N GLY A 218 0.27 -3.45 -0.76
CA GLY A 218 -0.65 -3.04 0.30
C GLY A 218 -1.78 -4.03 0.60
N GLU A 219 -1.78 -5.19 -0.05
CA GLU A 219 -2.73 -6.28 0.17
C GLU A 219 -2.57 -6.94 1.54
N MET A 220 -1.37 -6.83 2.13
CA MET A 220 -1.07 -7.36 3.46
C MET A 220 -0.39 -6.33 4.36
N THR A 221 -0.87 -6.18 5.59
CA THR A 221 -0.28 -5.29 6.59
C THR A 221 0.81 -6.02 7.39
N LEU A 222 1.71 -5.26 8.04
CA LEU A 222 2.72 -5.86 8.93
C LEU A 222 2.08 -6.59 10.13
N LYS A 223 0.87 -6.19 10.53
CA LYS A 223 0.08 -6.86 11.58
C LYS A 223 -0.35 -8.25 11.11
N GLN A 224 -0.95 -8.34 9.92
CA GLN A 224 -1.34 -9.61 9.30
C GLN A 224 -0.13 -10.53 9.09
N VAL A 225 0.99 -10.03 8.57
CA VAL A 225 2.20 -10.86 8.40
C VAL A 225 2.72 -11.40 9.74
N ARG A 226 2.64 -10.61 10.81
CA ARG A 226 3.05 -11.03 12.16
C ARG A 226 2.15 -12.13 12.72
N GLU A 227 0.86 -12.07 12.44
CA GLU A 227 -0.17 -12.98 12.96
C GLU A 227 -0.26 -14.26 12.13
N ASP A 228 -0.32 -14.15 10.80
CA ASP A 228 -0.54 -15.27 9.88
C ASP A 228 0.78 -15.94 9.42
N GLU A 229 1.86 -15.15 9.31
CA GLU A 229 3.13 -15.56 8.69
C GLU A 229 4.35 -15.27 9.58
N ARG A 230 4.22 -15.57 10.88
CA ARG A 230 5.18 -15.20 11.93
C ARG A 230 6.64 -15.55 11.62
N ALA A 231 6.91 -16.68 10.98
CA ALA A 231 8.26 -17.09 10.61
C ALA A 231 8.88 -16.14 9.57
N ILE A 232 8.10 -15.71 8.58
CA ILE A 232 8.51 -14.74 7.56
C ILE A 232 8.67 -13.36 8.21
N TYR A 233 7.74 -12.96 9.09
CA TYR A 233 7.83 -11.70 9.83
C TYR A 233 9.17 -11.56 10.56
N ILE A 234 9.58 -12.58 11.31
CA ILE A 234 10.81 -12.56 12.10
C ILE A 234 12.05 -12.52 11.20
N GLN A 235 12.06 -13.27 10.10
CA GLN A 235 13.22 -13.38 9.22
C GLN A 235 13.44 -12.14 8.34
N ASP A 236 12.35 -11.48 7.92
CA ASP A 236 12.37 -10.43 6.90
C ASP A 236 11.87 -9.06 7.40
N LEU A 237 11.74 -8.85 8.71
CA LEU A 237 11.13 -7.63 9.30
C LEU A 237 11.63 -6.33 8.64
N ASP A 238 12.94 -6.13 8.55
CA ASP A 238 13.52 -4.90 7.98
C ASP A 238 13.14 -4.71 6.51
N LYS A 239 13.03 -5.81 5.75
CA LYS A 239 12.64 -5.75 4.34
C LYS A 239 11.14 -5.47 4.20
N LEU A 240 10.31 -6.11 5.02
CA LEU A 240 8.86 -5.89 5.04
C LEU A 240 8.54 -4.44 5.44
N GLN A 241 9.26 -3.87 6.41
CA GLN A 241 9.13 -2.47 6.81
C GLN A 241 9.45 -1.52 5.65
N LYS A 242 10.53 -1.77 4.91
CA LYS A 242 10.90 -0.97 3.73
C LYS A 242 9.86 -1.06 2.61
N LEU A 243 9.36 -2.28 2.32
CA LEU A 243 8.32 -2.47 1.31
C LEU A 243 7.02 -1.78 1.71
N ARG A 244 6.63 -1.86 2.98
CA ARG A 244 5.47 -1.13 3.48
C ARG A 244 5.67 0.38 3.42
N GLN A 245 6.86 0.88 3.75
CA GLN A 245 7.17 2.30 3.64
C GLN A 245 7.09 2.78 2.18
N ASP A 246 7.63 2.01 1.24
CA ASP A 246 7.56 2.28 -0.19
C ASP A 246 6.10 2.35 -0.68
N PHE A 247 5.26 1.38 -0.31
CA PHE A 247 3.82 1.41 -0.56
C PHE A 247 3.17 2.70 -0.04
N MET A 248 3.45 3.06 1.21
CA MET A 248 2.88 4.25 1.84
C MET A 248 3.29 5.54 1.13
N LEU A 249 4.56 5.64 0.71
CA LEU A 249 5.08 6.81 -0.01
C LEU A 249 4.43 7.01 -1.38
N HIS A 250 3.89 5.97 -2.00
CA HIS A 250 3.26 6.04 -3.31
C HIS A 250 1.73 6.14 -3.26
N GLN A 251 1.15 6.32 -2.07
CA GLN A 251 -0.29 6.53 -1.95
C GLN A 251 -0.71 7.90 -2.51
N PRO A 252 -1.89 7.97 -3.15
CA PRO A 252 -2.45 9.23 -3.61
C PRO A 252 -2.85 10.11 -2.41
N ALA A 253 -2.81 11.43 -2.61
CA ALA A 253 -3.44 12.34 -1.66
C ALA A 253 -4.97 12.11 -1.66
N PRO A 254 -5.65 12.29 -0.52
CA PRO A 254 -7.09 12.25 -0.49
C PRO A 254 -7.66 13.39 -1.35
N ARG A 255 -8.81 13.14 -2.00
CA ARG A 255 -9.45 14.14 -2.87
C ARG A 255 -9.87 15.40 -2.11
N HIS A 256 -10.28 15.20 -0.86
CA HIS A 256 -10.74 16.26 0.03
C HIS A 256 -10.28 15.93 1.45
N ARG A 257 -9.95 16.96 2.22
CA ARG A 257 -9.57 16.86 3.62
C ARG A 257 -10.45 17.77 4.48
N THR A 258 -10.97 17.23 5.58
CA THR A 258 -11.84 17.99 6.48
C THR A 258 -11.17 18.21 7.82
N ASN A 259 -11.11 19.47 8.26
CA ASN A 259 -10.48 19.83 9.51
C ASN A 259 -11.52 20.19 10.58
N TYR A 260 -11.33 19.65 11.77
CA TYR A 260 -12.19 19.86 12.92
C TYR A 260 -11.41 20.50 14.06
N TYR A 261 -12.08 21.37 14.82
CA TYR A 261 -11.56 21.90 16.07
C TYR A 261 -12.46 21.49 17.25
N ILE A 262 -11.89 20.88 18.29
CA ILE A 262 -12.59 20.54 19.54
C ILE A 262 -11.98 21.36 20.68
N GLY A 263 -12.71 22.39 21.10
CA GLY A 263 -12.31 23.42 22.05
C GLY A 263 -13.09 23.44 23.36
N SER A 264 -12.77 24.43 24.20
CA SER A 264 -13.69 24.88 25.26
C SER A 264 -14.40 26.15 24.81
N PRO A 265 -15.62 26.42 25.30
CA PRO A 265 -16.25 27.72 25.05
C PRO A 265 -15.40 28.89 25.56
N ALA A 266 -15.55 30.04 24.91
CA ALA A 266 -15.02 31.30 25.43
C ALA A 266 -15.56 31.57 26.86
N GLY A 267 -14.68 32.04 27.75
CA GLY A 267 -15.06 32.33 29.15
C GLY A 267 -15.39 31.10 30.02
N ALA A 268 -15.18 29.86 29.54
CA ALA A 268 -15.50 28.67 30.31
C ALA A 268 -14.72 28.59 31.65
N VAL A 269 -15.45 28.41 32.76
CA VAL A 269 -14.91 28.28 34.12
C VAL A 269 -13.98 27.06 34.25
N ARG A 270 -14.27 25.98 33.51
CA ARG A 270 -13.47 24.76 33.48
C ARG A 270 -13.12 24.37 32.05
N LYS A 271 -11.89 24.70 31.63
CA LYS A 271 -11.37 24.37 30.30
C LYS A 271 -10.77 22.96 30.21
N GLY A 272 -10.16 22.48 31.31
CA GLY A 272 -9.46 21.19 31.36
C GLY A 272 -10.33 19.99 31.79
N ARG A 273 -9.92 18.79 31.33
CA ARG A 273 -10.53 17.48 31.68
C ARG A 273 -12.04 17.40 31.39
N THR A 274 -12.46 17.93 30.24
CA THR A 274 -13.84 17.86 29.73
C THR A 274 -14.06 16.73 28.72
N GLY A 275 -13.02 15.96 28.36
CA GLY A 275 -13.11 14.78 27.50
C GLY A 275 -12.93 15.04 26.00
N LYS A 276 -12.30 16.16 25.61
CA LYS A 276 -12.08 16.57 24.21
C LYS A 276 -11.30 15.54 23.38
N THR A 277 -10.18 15.04 23.91
CA THR A 277 -9.39 13.99 23.25
C THR A 277 -10.18 12.69 23.10
N GLN A 278 -11.02 12.34 24.08
CA GLN A 278 -11.86 11.15 23.98
C GLN A 278 -13.00 11.33 22.98
N LEU A 279 -13.56 12.53 22.87
CA LEU A 279 -14.51 12.88 21.83
C LEU A 279 -13.85 12.78 20.44
N ALA A 280 -12.63 13.28 20.27
CA ALA A 280 -11.87 13.17 19.02
C ALA A 280 -11.66 11.71 18.60
N LYS A 281 -11.24 10.85 19.55
CA LYS A 281 -11.04 9.41 19.30
C LYS A 281 -12.35 8.70 18.96
N LEU A 282 -13.42 8.95 19.73
CA LEU A 282 -14.74 8.39 19.44
C LEU A 282 -15.22 8.83 18.06
N PHE A 283 -15.02 10.10 17.71
CA PHE A 283 -15.41 10.61 16.41
C PHE A 283 -14.64 9.95 15.27
N ALA A 284 -13.32 9.81 15.39
CA ALA A 284 -12.50 9.09 14.42
C ALA A 284 -12.95 7.63 14.23
N ARG A 285 -13.33 6.94 15.32
CA ARG A 285 -13.87 5.57 15.28
C ARG A 285 -15.21 5.50 14.55
N MET A 286 -16.09 6.48 14.76
CA MET A 286 -17.39 6.54 14.07
C MET A 286 -17.27 6.88 12.58
N LEU A 287 -16.22 7.62 12.17
CA LEU A 287 -15.96 7.92 10.75
C LEU A 287 -15.44 6.71 9.98
N TYR A 288 -14.71 5.81 10.65
CA TYR A 288 -14.09 4.63 10.05
C TYR A 288 -14.41 3.38 10.89
N PRO A 289 -15.69 2.94 10.92
CA PRO A 289 -16.12 1.86 11.80
C PRO A 289 -15.54 0.49 11.40
N ASP A 290 -15.12 0.33 10.15
CA ASP A 290 -14.57 -0.93 9.61
C ASP A 290 -13.07 -1.11 9.91
N LEU A 291 -12.41 -0.11 10.50
CA LEU A 291 -10.99 -0.17 10.83
C LEU A 291 -10.78 -0.46 12.32
N ASP A 292 -9.66 -1.09 12.67
CA ASP A 292 -9.22 -1.23 14.06
C ASP A 292 -8.76 0.12 14.63
N ALA A 293 -8.79 0.27 15.96
CA ALA A 293 -8.53 1.57 16.61
C ALA A 293 -7.14 2.15 16.30
N ASP A 294 -6.11 1.31 16.12
CA ASP A 294 -4.76 1.73 15.76
C ASP A 294 -4.58 2.04 14.26
N GLU A 295 -5.58 1.68 13.45
CA GLU A 295 -5.67 1.97 12.02
C GLU A 295 -6.60 3.17 11.73
N CYS A 296 -7.59 3.45 12.60
CA CYS A 296 -8.51 4.58 12.46
C CYS A 296 -7.83 5.94 12.59
N TYR A 297 -6.94 6.11 13.58
CA TYR A 297 -6.38 7.42 13.90
C TYR A 297 -4.94 7.36 14.41
N HIS A 298 -4.20 8.43 14.13
CA HIS A 298 -2.91 8.73 14.75
C HIS A 298 -3.06 9.92 15.70
N VAL A 299 -2.59 9.77 16.94
CA VAL A 299 -2.56 10.87 17.90
C VAL A 299 -1.17 11.49 17.90
N ALA A 300 -1.05 12.69 17.36
CA ALA A 300 0.15 13.50 17.47
C ALA A 300 0.22 14.06 18.90
N THR A 301 1.33 13.80 19.59
CA THR A 301 1.61 14.33 20.94
C THR A 301 3.07 14.77 21.12
N ASP A 302 3.99 14.33 20.24
CA ASP A 302 5.42 14.70 20.32
C ASP A 302 5.67 15.96 19.49
N ALA A 303 6.02 17.07 20.15
CA ALA A 303 6.27 18.34 19.47
C ALA A 303 7.50 18.33 18.54
N ARG A 304 8.44 17.39 18.69
CA ARG A 304 9.63 17.31 17.82
C ARG A 304 9.43 16.42 16.61
N VAL A 305 8.64 15.36 16.75
CA VAL A 305 8.41 14.37 15.67
C VAL A 305 6.96 13.87 15.70
N PRO A 306 5.98 14.76 15.44
CA PRO A 306 4.55 14.47 15.63
C PRO A 306 4.07 13.26 14.81
N LEU A 307 4.69 13.01 13.66
CA LEU A 307 4.28 12.00 12.68
C LEU A 307 5.19 10.77 12.62
N GLN A 308 6.11 10.60 13.59
CA GLN A 308 7.04 9.45 13.59
C GLN A 308 6.32 8.08 13.55
N ASN A 309 5.17 7.98 14.20
CA ASN A 309 4.38 6.76 14.30
C ASN A 309 3.13 6.79 13.42
N TYR A 310 3.02 7.79 12.53
CA TYR A 310 1.95 7.84 11.54
C TYR A 310 2.17 6.74 10.51
N LYS A 311 1.18 5.86 10.35
CA LYS A 311 1.23 4.67 9.47
C LYS A 311 0.27 4.78 8.28
N GLY A 312 -0.26 5.97 8.04
CA GLY A 312 -1.28 6.19 7.00
C GLY A 312 -2.72 6.12 7.50
N GLN A 313 -2.95 6.29 8.81
CA GLN A 313 -4.31 6.38 9.35
C GLN A 313 -5.09 7.51 8.65
N PRO A 314 -6.40 7.36 8.44
CA PRO A 314 -7.20 8.36 7.74
C PRO A 314 -7.48 9.60 8.59
N VAL A 315 -7.32 9.50 9.92
CA VAL A 315 -7.49 10.62 10.87
C VAL A 315 -6.19 10.94 11.59
N ILE A 316 -5.83 12.22 11.66
CA ILE A 316 -4.79 12.73 12.56
C ILE A 316 -5.43 13.59 13.65
N ILE A 317 -5.13 13.27 14.91
CA ILE A 317 -5.57 14.03 16.08
C ILE A 317 -4.36 14.80 16.61
N TRP A 318 -4.44 16.12 16.52
CA TRP A 318 -3.46 17.06 17.08
C TRP A 318 -3.86 17.38 18.52
N ASP A 319 -3.37 16.59 19.47
CA ASP A 319 -3.79 16.66 20.87
C ASP A 319 -2.92 17.66 21.66
N ASP A 320 -3.57 18.65 22.25
CA ASP A 320 -2.99 19.67 23.15
C ASP A 320 -1.85 20.54 22.58
N TYR A 321 -1.69 20.62 21.26
CA TYR A 321 -0.75 21.56 20.63
C TYR A 321 -1.18 23.02 20.85
N SER A 322 -0.29 23.85 21.40
CA SER A 322 -0.43 25.31 21.30
C SER A 322 -0.14 25.78 19.88
N VAL A 323 -0.53 27.01 19.52
CA VAL A 323 -0.21 27.60 18.21
C VAL A 323 1.31 27.57 17.93
N PRO A 324 2.19 28.08 18.81
CA PRO A 324 3.64 27.98 18.58
C PRO A 324 4.13 26.53 18.52
N GLY A 325 3.52 25.64 19.31
CA GLY A 325 3.87 24.23 19.32
C GLY A 325 3.52 23.53 18.01
N LEU A 326 2.36 23.85 17.42
CA LEU A 326 1.94 23.29 16.14
C LEU A 326 2.82 23.81 15.00
N LEU A 327 3.10 25.12 14.98
CA LEU A 327 4.01 25.75 14.01
C LEU A 327 5.40 25.11 14.07
N ALA A 328 5.95 24.91 15.28
CA ALA A 328 7.25 24.26 15.45
C ALA A 328 7.23 22.79 15.01
N ALA A 329 6.14 22.07 15.30
CA ALA A 329 6.00 20.65 14.97
C ALA A 329 5.83 20.41 13.45
N LEU A 330 5.24 21.37 12.73
CA LEU A 330 5.06 21.34 11.28
C LEU A 330 6.13 22.18 10.52
N GLY A 331 7.09 22.74 11.24
CA GLY A 331 8.23 23.49 10.70
C GLY A 331 7.94 24.96 10.41
N SER A 332 6.76 25.30 9.89
CA SER A 332 6.37 26.68 9.58
C SER A 332 4.86 26.84 9.45
N ARG A 333 4.40 28.08 9.25
CA ARG A 333 2.99 28.37 8.95
C ARG A 333 2.54 27.75 7.64
N GLU A 334 3.38 27.74 6.60
CA GLU A 334 3.10 27.06 5.33
C GLU A 334 2.94 25.54 5.52
N GLY A 335 3.73 24.94 6.41
CA GLY A 335 3.58 23.53 6.79
C GLY A 335 2.23 23.25 7.46
N VAL A 336 1.74 24.17 8.30
CA VAL A 336 0.36 24.11 8.82
C VAL A 336 -0.63 24.17 7.66
N TRP A 337 -0.51 25.15 6.76
CA TRP A 337 -1.43 25.28 5.63
C TRP A 337 -1.45 24.06 4.71
N GLN A 338 -0.32 23.39 4.49
CA GLN A 338 -0.24 22.15 3.71
C GLN A 338 -0.93 20.96 4.40
N VAL A 339 -0.83 20.86 5.73
CA VAL A 339 -1.48 19.79 6.52
C VAL A 339 -2.99 20.02 6.65
N PHE A 340 -3.42 21.28 6.72
CA PHE A 340 -4.84 21.64 6.87
C PHE A 340 -5.49 22.09 5.55
N ASP A 341 -4.83 21.89 4.42
CA ASP A 341 -5.38 22.13 3.08
C ASP A 341 -6.60 21.24 2.83
N ASP A 342 -7.70 21.81 2.36
CA ASP A 342 -8.94 21.10 2.05
C ASP A 342 -8.86 20.32 0.73
N HIS A 343 -7.99 20.75 -0.20
CA HIS A 343 -7.70 20.07 -1.47
C HIS A 343 -6.22 19.68 -1.57
N PRO A 344 -5.75 18.73 -0.74
CA PRO A 344 -4.33 18.53 -0.54
C PRO A 344 -3.64 17.92 -1.76
N SER A 345 -2.44 18.42 -2.05
CA SER A 345 -1.50 17.77 -2.95
C SER A 345 -0.72 16.65 -2.28
N ALA A 346 -0.16 15.74 -3.09
CA ALA A 346 0.72 14.67 -2.63
C ALA A 346 1.95 15.28 -1.95
N SER A 347 2.04 15.09 -0.63
CA SER A 347 3.04 15.74 0.22
C SER A 347 3.66 14.75 1.19
N ASP A 348 4.98 14.86 1.32
CA ASP A 348 5.78 14.04 2.23
C ASP A 348 6.28 14.91 3.38
N VAL A 349 6.16 14.41 4.61
CA VAL A 349 6.71 15.06 5.80
C VAL A 349 7.91 14.28 6.30
N ASN A 350 8.97 15.00 6.66
CA ASN A 350 10.18 14.40 7.22
C ASN A 350 9.92 13.82 8.61
N ILE A 351 10.40 12.60 8.82
CA ILE A 351 10.44 11.91 10.11
C ILE A 351 11.89 11.52 10.43
N LYS A 352 12.16 10.95 11.61
CA LYS A 352 13.51 10.44 11.88
C LYS A 352 13.83 9.33 10.89
N TYR A 353 14.96 9.48 10.21
CA TYR A 353 15.51 8.50 9.27
C TYR A 353 14.62 8.21 8.05
N GLY A 354 13.78 9.17 7.63
CA GLY A 354 12.99 9.03 6.40
C GLY A 354 11.90 10.09 6.25
N SER A 355 10.89 9.78 5.45
CA SER A 355 9.68 10.58 5.27
C SER A 355 8.43 9.70 5.29
N VAL A 356 7.27 10.34 5.45
CA VAL A 356 5.95 9.71 5.37
C VAL A 356 5.00 10.56 4.50
N ARG A 357 4.20 9.89 3.66
CA ARG A 357 3.17 10.52 2.82
C ARG A 357 1.94 10.84 3.65
N LEU A 358 1.42 12.06 3.52
CA LEU A 358 0.18 12.46 4.18
C LEU A 358 -1.03 11.98 3.39
N VAL A 359 -1.65 10.89 3.86
CA VAL A 359 -2.86 10.30 3.24
C VAL A 359 -4.15 10.55 4.02
N HIS A 360 -4.03 11.15 5.21
CA HIS A 360 -5.17 11.43 6.09
C HIS A 360 -6.19 12.37 5.42
N ALA A 361 -7.46 11.98 5.50
CA ALA A 361 -8.60 12.77 5.01
C ALA A 361 -9.20 13.65 6.11
N VAL A 362 -8.83 13.45 7.38
CA VAL A 362 -9.39 14.22 8.49
C VAL A 362 -8.32 14.67 9.46
N ASN A 363 -8.35 15.95 9.83
CA ASN A 363 -7.63 16.46 10.98
C ASN A 363 -8.60 16.80 12.11
N ILE A 364 -8.19 16.54 13.35
CA ILE A 364 -8.91 16.99 14.55
C ILE A 364 -7.92 17.67 15.49
N ILE A 365 -8.09 18.97 15.72
CA ILE A 365 -7.37 19.67 16.79
C ILE A 365 -8.17 19.51 18.08
N ALA A 366 -7.57 18.93 19.12
CA ALA A 366 -8.18 18.83 20.45
C ALA A 366 -7.43 19.74 21.42
N LYS A 367 -8.04 20.86 21.83
CA LYS A 367 -7.39 21.87 22.67
C LYS A 367 -8.32 22.48 23.70
N THR A 368 -7.74 23.00 24.78
CA THR A 368 -8.50 23.68 25.84
C THR A 368 -8.88 25.13 25.49
N THR A 369 -8.13 25.75 24.58
CA THR A 369 -8.37 27.08 24.03
C THR A 369 -9.70 27.15 23.27
N PRO A 370 -10.41 28.29 23.29
CA PRO A 370 -11.52 28.54 22.36
C PRO A 370 -11.05 28.54 20.92
N TYR A 371 -11.92 28.10 20.00
CA TYR A 371 -11.55 27.98 18.59
C TYR A 371 -11.14 29.33 17.99
N ALA A 372 -11.89 30.41 18.24
CA ALA A 372 -11.60 31.72 17.67
C ALA A 372 -10.21 32.24 18.06
N GLU A 373 -9.86 32.16 19.35
CA GLU A 373 -8.53 32.54 19.86
C GLU A 373 -7.42 31.69 19.20
N TYR A 374 -7.67 30.40 18.98
CA TYR A 374 -6.69 29.51 18.38
C TYR A 374 -6.49 29.77 16.88
N LEU A 375 -7.58 29.92 16.13
CA LEU A 375 -7.54 30.17 14.68
C LEU A 375 -6.94 31.55 14.38
N ASP A 376 -7.31 32.57 15.17
CA ASP A 376 -6.67 33.90 15.10
C ASP A 376 -5.17 33.80 15.41
N GLY A 377 -4.79 32.98 16.38
CA GLY A 377 -3.38 32.73 16.70
C GLY A 377 -2.59 32.10 15.55
N LEU A 378 -3.18 31.20 14.75
CA LEU A 378 -2.49 30.57 13.61
C LEU A 378 -2.16 31.57 12.50
N ALA A 379 -3.06 32.53 12.24
CA ALA A 379 -2.85 33.60 11.28
C ALA A 379 -2.09 34.80 11.89
N GLY A 380 -1.97 34.89 13.21
CA GLY A 380 -1.32 35.99 13.91
C GLY A 380 0.22 35.96 13.84
N GLU A 381 0.84 37.04 14.33
CA GLU A 381 2.30 37.16 14.41
C GLU A 381 2.92 36.07 15.30
N TYR A 382 4.05 35.50 14.87
CA TYR A 382 4.84 34.59 15.70
C TYR A 382 6.34 34.74 15.47
N THR A 383 7.14 34.30 16.44
CA THR A 383 8.60 34.23 16.31
C THR A 383 9.02 32.77 16.18
N ASP A 384 9.83 32.48 15.16
CA ASP A 384 10.35 31.13 14.94
C ASP A 384 11.51 30.78 15.90
N ALA A 385 11.96 29.52 15.88
CA ALA A 385 13.06 29.05 16.72
C ALA A 385 14.42 29.71 16.39
N SER A 386 14.54 30.33 15.21
CA SER A 386 15.73 31.08 14.77
C SER A 386 15.68 32.56 15.20
N GLY A 387 14.57 32.99 15.80
CA GLY A 387 14.35 34.37 16.24
C GLY A 387 13.79 35.29 15.17
N ASN A 388 13.36 34.78 14.00
CA ASN A 388 12.72 35.61 12.97
C ASN A 388 11.26 35.84 13.34
N VAL A 389 10.80 37.07 13.20
CA VAL A 389 9.39 37.45 13.39
C VAL A 389 8.67 37.31 12.06
N HIS A 390 7.56 36.58 12.07
CA HIS A 390 6.67 36.38 10.94
C HIS A 390 5.40 37.21 11.18
N GLU A 391 5.11 38.14 10.26
CA GLU A 391 3.94 39.01 10.35
C GLU A 391 2.62 38.23 10.29
N ALA A 392 1.54 38.88 10.73
CA ALA A 392 0.20 38.32 10.64
C ALA A 392 -0.29 38.24 9.18
N GLU A 393 -1.04 37.20 8.88
CA GLU A 393 -1.72 36.95 7.60
C GLU A 393 -3.22 37.21 7.73
N ASP A 394 -3.92 37.16 6.58
CA ASP A 394 -5.38 37.19 6.56
C ASP A 394 -5.94 36.04 7.42
N ARG A 395 -6.84 36.38 8.35
CA ARG A 395 -7.55 35.44 9.22
C ARG A 395 -8.31 34.38 8.42
N ASN A 396 -8.78 34.71 7.21
CA ASN A 396 -9.44 33.75 6.32
C ASN A 396 -8.53 32.55 5.99
N GLN A 397 -7.20 32.70 5.98
CA GLN A 397 -6.29 31.58 5.78
C GLN A 397 -6.42 30.51 6.87
N SER A 398 -6.66 30.90 8.12
CA SER A 398 -6.92 29.92 9.17
C SER A 398 -8.39 29.51 9.17
N TRP A 399 -9.31 30.48 9.25
CA TRP A 399 -10.73 30.22 9.47
C TRP A 399 -11.38 29.43 8.33
N GLY A 400 -11.00 29.72 7.08
CA GLY A 400 -11.47 29.04 5.89
C GLY A 400 -11.04 27.58 5.77
N ARG A 401 -10.11 27.10 6.62
CA ARG A 401 -9.69 25.69 6.63
C ARG A 401 -10.48 24.84 7.63
N PHE A 402 -11.25 25.44 8.53
CA PHE A 402 -11.99 24.72 9.59
C PHE A 402 -13.50 24.84 9.38
N PRO A 403 -14.12 23.92 8.62
CA PRO A 403 -15.55 23.97 8.38
C PRO A 403 -16.40 23.70 9.63
N VAL A 404 -15.87 22.98 10.63
CA VAL A 404 -16.64 22.57 11.81
C VAL A 404 -15.83 22.72 13.10
N VAL A 405 -16.48 23.31 14.12
CA VAL A 405 -15.91 23.48 15.46
C VAL A 405 -16.85 22.94 16.52
N PHE A 406 -16.26 22.43 17.61
CA PHE A 406 -16.96 21.92 18.77
C PHE A 406 -16.55 22.66 20.03
N GLU A 407 -17.53 23.08 20.81
CA GLU A 407 -17.31 23.61 22.15
C GLU A 407 -17.77 22.59 23.19
N VAL A 408 -16.81 22.08 23.97
CA VAL A 408 -17.06 21.00 24.94
C VAL A 408 -17.03 21.54 26.36
N THR A 409 -18.16 21.36 27.05
CA THR A 409 -18.38 21.63 28.48
C THR A 409 -18.46 20.31 29.26
N PRO A 410 -18.50 20.33 30.60
CA PRO A 410 -18.63 19.11 31.40
C PRO A 410 -19.90 18.28 31.12
N ASP A 411 -20.96 18.90 30.61
CA ASP A 411 -22.31 18.36 30.48
C ASP A 411 -22.92 18.52 29.06
N SER A 412 -22.24 19.23 28.17
CA SER A 412 -22.70 19.36 26.78
C SER A 412 -21.58 19.53 25.76
N ILE A 413 -21.87 19.12 24.54
CA ILE A 413 -21.05 19.30 23.34
C ILE A 413 -21.88 20.11 22.37
N GLU A 414 -21.37 21.26 21.95
CA GLU A 414 -22.02 22.12 20.97
C GLU A 414 -21.24 22.08 19.65
N MET A 415 -21.94 21.87 18.54
CA MET A 415 -21.38 21.84 17.19
C MET A 415 -21.78 23.10 16.44
N SER A 416 -20.80 23.76 15.86
CA SER A 416 -21.01 24.88 14.95
C SER A 416 -20.33 24.64 13.61
N VAL A 417 -20.93 25.14 12.54
CA VAL A 417 -20.43 25.04 11.18
C VAL A 417 -20.09 26.43 10.68
N ASN A 418 -18.97 26.56 9.97
CA ASN A 418 -18.51 27.81 9.38
C ASN A 418 -19.48 28.22 8.27
N ARG A 419 -19.94 29.48 8.30
CA ARG A 419 -20.90 30.02 7.32
C ARG A 419 -20.34 30.06 5.90
N GLY A 420 -19.02 30.17 5.75
CA GLY A 420 -18.29 29.97 4.50
C GLY A 420 -18.68 28.70 3.75
N PHE A 421 -19.00 27.64 4.50
CA PHE A 421 -19.34 26.31 3.98
C PHE A 421 -20.84 26.04 3.95
N VAL A 422 -21.67 26.99 4.42
CA VAL A 422 -23.12 26.86 4.49
C VAL A 422 -23.74 27.90 3.57
N ASN A 423 -24.32 27.43 2.46
CA ASN A 423 -24.98 28.22 1.42
C ASN A 423 -24.03 29.08 0.54
N ASP A 424 -22.76 28.67 0.37
CA ASP A 424 -21.82 29.36 -0.54
C ASP A 424 -21.69 30.86 -0.23
N THR A 425 -21.67 31.21 1.07
CA THR A 425 -21.48 32.60 1.50
C THR A 425 -19.99 32.87 1.66
N ASP A 426 -19.49 34.04 1.28
CA ASP A 426 -18.08 34.42 1.48
C ASP A 426 -17.73 34.76 2.97
N ASP A 427 -18.59 34.37 3.92
CA ASP A 427 -18.43 34.71 5.35
C ASP A 427 -17.72 33.59 6.13
N PHE A 428 -16.41 33.46 5.89
CA PHE A 428 -15.57 32.46 6.55
C PHE A 428 -15.21 32.80 8.01
N LEU A 429 -15.50 34.01 8.47
CA LEU A 429 -15.16 34.49 9.83
C LEU A 429 -16.30 34.25 10.83
N ALA A 430 -17.39 33.64 10.41
CA ALA A 430 -18.57 33.41 11.25
C ALA A 430 -18.95 31.93 11.33
N PHE A 431 -19.35 31.50 12.53
CA PHE A 431 -19.86 30.15 12.78
C PHE A 431 -21.33 30.20 13.21
N GLN A 432 -22.13 29.26 12.71
CA GLN A 432 -23.51 29.06 13.13
C GLN A 432 -23.65 27.78 13.94
N LYS A 433 -24.39 27.84 15.04
CA LYS A 433 -24.67 26.67 15.89
C LYS A 433 -25.68 25.76 15.20
N VAL A 434 -25.34 24.48 15.05
CA VAL A 434 -26.19 23.51 14.32
C VAL A 434 -26.75 22.44 15.25
N ALA A 435 -25.98 21.98 16.23
CA ALA A 435 -26.43 20.94 17.16
C ALA A 435 -25.86 21.15 18.58
N ARG A 436 -26.62 20.69 19.58
CA ARG A 436 -26.15 20.60 20.96
C ARG A 436 -26.54 19.27 21.57
N MET A 437 -25.53 18.51 21.99
CA MET A 437 -25.70 17.22 22.65
C MET A 437 -25.51 17.42 24.15
N ARG A 438 -26.49 16.99 24.95
CA ARG A 438 -26.40 17.00 26.42
C ARG A 438 -25.76 15.70 26.89
N ALA A 439 -24.43 15.69 26.95
CA ALA A 439 -23.66 14.53 27.34
C ALA A 439 -22.40 14.95 28.10
N SER A 440 -22.04 14.15 29.10
CA SER A 440 -20.75 14.28 29.78
C SER A 440 -19.78 13.24 29.24
N MET A 441 -18.76 13.69 28.50
CA MET A 441 -17.73 12.77 27.99
C MET A 441 -16.99 12.04 29.12
N LYS A 442 -16.87 12.66 30.30
CA LYS A 442 -16.33 11.97 31.48
C LYS A 442 -17.21 10.79 31.91
N ALA A 443 -18.54 10.97 31.90
CA ALA A 443 -19.47 9.90 32.25
C ALA A 443 -19.47 8.80 31.19
N VAL A 444 -19.43 9.18 29.91
CA VAL A 444 -19.33 8.24 28.77
C VAL A 444 -18.07 7.40 28.90
N SER A 445 -16.88 8.02 29.00
CA SER A 445 -15.62 7.28 29.13
C SER A 445 -15.61 6.36 30.34
N ARG A 446 -16.05 6.84 31.52
CA ARG A 446 -16.12 6.00 32.72
C ARG A 446 -17.09 4.82 32.56
N GLY A 447 -18.19 5.01 31.85
CA GLY A 447 -19.15 3.93 31.56
C GLY A 447 -18.57 2.87 30.65
N LEU A 448 -17.88 3.28 29.59
CA LEU A 448 -17.20 2.37 28.67
C LEU A 448 -16.03 1.65 29.35
N ASP A 449 -15.21 2.35 30.14
CA ASP A 449 -14.08 1.78 30.88
C ASP A 449 -14.51 0.77 31.95
N ALA A 450 -15.78 0.75 32.33
CA ALA A 450 -16.33 -0.21 33.29
C ALA A 450 -16.70 -1.57 32.64
N ILE A 451 -16.63 -1.68 31.31
CA ILE A 451 -16.89 -2.92 30.57
C ILE A 451 -15.58 -3.72 30.45
N GLU A 452 -15.54 -4.89 31.09
CA GLU A 452 -14.33 -5.73 31.14
C GLU A 452 -14.00 -6.39 29.79
N SER A 453 -15.02 -6.88 29.07
CA SER A 453 -14.84 -7.51 27.76
C SER A 453 -14.49 -6.47 26.69
N ASP A 454 -13.40 -6.69 25.97
CA ASP A 454 -12.93 -5.80 24.90
C ASP A 454 -13.95 -5.72 23.76
N ASP A 455 -14.50 -6.86 23.33
CA ASP A 455 -15.51 -6.94 22.27
C ASP A 455 -16.82 -6.24 22.67
N GLU A 456 -17.28 -6.42 23.92
CA GLU A 456 -18.49 -5.74 24.41
C GLU A 456 -18.26 -4.24 24.55
N ARG A 457 -17.07 -3.82 25.02
CA ARG A 457 -16.70 -2.42 25.14
C ARG A 457 -16.62 -1.75 23.78
N GLU A 458 -16.11 -2.45 22.77
CA GLU A 458 -16.07 -1.97 21.39
C GLU A 458 -17.48 -1.81 20.82
N ALA A 459 -18.34 -2.83 20.95
CA ALA A 459 -19.73 -2.74 20.53
C ALA A 459 -20.48 -1.59 21.23
N ALA A 460 -20.30 -1.43 22.54
CA ALA A 460 -20.89 -0.32 23.30
C ALA A 460 -20.35 1.05 22.88
N THR A 461 -19.06 1.14 22.53
CA THR A 461 -18.43 2.37 22.01
C THR A 461 -19.14 2.82 20.74
N PHE A 462 -19.41 1.91 19.81
CA PHE A 462 -20.14 2.22 18.58
C PHE A 462 -21.59 2.59 18.84
N GLN A 463 -22.31 1.88 19.71
CA GLN A 463 -23.70 2.21 20.06
C GLN A 463 -23.83 3.61 20.68
N VAL A 464 -22.93 3.96 21.62
CA VAL A 464 -22.91 5.29 22.23
C VAL A 464 -22.54 6.35 21.20
N GLY A 465 -21.52 6.07 20.38
CA GLY A 465 -21.06 6.97 19.32
C GLY A 465 -22.13 7.25 18.28
N GLU A 466 -22.89 6.24 17.86
CA GLU A 466 -23.99 6.37 16.90
C GLU A 466 -25.04 7.36 17.39
N VAL A 467 -25.44 7.30 18.65
CA VAL A 467 -26.44 8.23 19.21
C VAL A 467 -25.83 9.61 19.44
N LEU A 468 -24.64 9.67 20.06
CA LEU A 468 -24.02 10.93 20.49
C LEU A 468 -23.52 11.77 19.32
N LEU A 469 -22.93 11.13 18.31
CA LEU A 469 -22.24 11.81 17.21
C LEU A 469 -23.07 11.84 15.92
N ARG A 470 -24.32 11.35 15.92
CA ARG A 470 -25.16 11.35 14.72
C ARG A 470 -25.20 12.69 13.97
N PRO A 471 -25.46 13.83 14.64
CA PRO A 471 -25.51 15.12 13.95
C PRO A 471 -24.16 15.50 13.34
N ILE A 472 -23.07 15.04 13.95
CA ILE A 472 -21.70 15.33 13.51
C ILE A 472 -21.36 14.50 12.28
N ILE A 473 -21.72 13.22 12.29
CA ILE A 473 -21.50 12.31 11.17
C ILE A 473 -22.35 12.73 9.96
N ASP A 474 -23.61 13.08 10.18
CA ASP A 474 -24.47 13.59 9.11
C ASP A 474 -23.89 14.89 8.50
N GLN A 475 -23.35 15.80 9.32
CA GLN A 475 -22.67 16.99 8.84
C GLN A 475 -21.35 16.68 8.11
N HIS A 476 -20.57 15.70 8.57
CA HIS A 476 -19.37 15.26 7.87
C HIS A 476 -19.71 14.77 6.47
N HIS A 477 -20.72 13.90 6.33
CA HIS A 477 -21.17 13.41 5.03
C HIS A 477 -21.70 14.53 4.14
N ALA A 478 -22.41 15.51 4.70
CA ALA A 478 -22.90 16.67 3.94
C ALA A 478 -21.76 17.56 3.39
N LEU A 479 -20.60 17.57 4.06
CA LEU A 479 -19.41 18.32 3.62
C LEU A 479 -18.55 17.53 2.62
N GLN A 480 -18.76 16.22 2.46
CA GLN A 480 -18.06 15.44 1.44
C GLN A 480 -18.74 15.66 0.08
N LEU A 481 -17.98 16.11 -0.91
CA LEU A 481 -18.46 16.19 -2.30
C LEU A 481 -18.82 14.79 -2.80
N VAL A 482 -20.08 14.59 -3.17
CA VAL A 482 -20.53 13.30 -3.73
C VAL A 482 -19.96 13.16 -5.14
N ALA A 483 -19.08 12.16 -5.33
CA ALA A 483 -18.47 11.84 -6.62
C ALA A 483 -19.38 10.92 -7.46
N ASP A 484 -20.65 11.30 -7.66
CA ASP A 484 -21.66 10.51 -8.38
C ASP A 484 -22.11 11.14 -9.71
N ARG A 485 -21.62 12.34 -10.03
CA ARG A 485 -22.00 13.08 -11.24
C ARG A 485 -21.18 12.64 -12.46
N ALA A 486 -21.82 12.57 -13.62
CA ALA A 486 -21.13 12.30 -14.88
C ALA A 486 -20.20 13.48 -15.23
N GLY A 487 -18.95 13.18 -15.60
CA GLY A 487 -17.95 14.22 -15.86
C GLY A 487 -18.34 15.20 -16.96
N ALA A 488 -19.10 14.77 -17.97
CA ALA A 488 -19.55 15.62 -19.06
C ALA A 488 -20.52 16.72 -18.58
N ASP A 489 -21.41 16.40 -17.64
CA ASP A 489 -22.41 17.34 -17.12
C ASP A 489 -21.73 18.40 -16.24
N VAL A 490 -20.80 17.96 -15.37
CA VAL A 490 -20.01 18.86 -14.52
C VAL A 490 -19.15 19.80 -15.36
N VAL A 491 -18.45 19.27 -16.38
CA VAL A 491 -17.63 20.10 -17.28
C VAL A 491 -18.49 21.09 -18.05
N GLY A 492 -19.67 20.68 -18.52
CA GLY A 492 -20.62 21.57 -19.20
C GLY A 492 -21.06 22.75 -18.32
N GLU A 493 -21.41 22.48 -17.06
CA GLU A 493 -21.77 23.51 -16.08
C GLU A 493 -20.61 24.45 -15.77
N LEU A 494 -19.41 23.90 -15.51
CA LEU A 494 -18.23 24.72 -15.21
C LEU A 494 -17.86 25.62 -16.39
N LEU A 495 -17.85 25.08 -17.61
CA LEU A 495 -17.56 25.88 -18.82
C LEU A 495 -18.61 26.97 -19.05
N ALA A 496 -19.87 26.73 -18.70
CA ALA A 496 -20.92 27.75 -18.78
C ALA A 496 -20.74 28.89 -17.75
N GLY A 497 -20.09 28.61 -16.62
CA GLY A 497 -19.79 29.61 -15.59
C GLY A 497 -18.46 30.36 -15.78
N ILE A 498 -17.59 29.93 -16.71
CA ILE A 498 -16.32 30.60 -16.98
C ILE A 498 -16.55 31.74 -17.98
N GLU A 499 -16.49 32.98 -17.49
CA GLU A 499 -16.39 34.17 -18.32
C GLU A 499 -14.92 34.50 -18.61
N VAL A 500 -14.54 34.53 -19.89
CA VAL A 500 -13.20 34.96 -20.31
C VAL A 500 -13.28 36.41 -20.75
N ILE A 501 -12.85 37.30 -19.87
CA ILE A 501 -12.79 38.74 -20.14
C ILE A 501 -11.55 39.03 -20.99
N ASP A 502 -11.73 39.67 -22.14
CA ASP A 502 -10.62 40.09 -23.00
C ASP A 502 -9.95 41.38 -22.47
N GLY A 503 -8.78 41.72 -23.02
CA GLY A 503 -7.98 42.84 -22.49
C GLY A 503 -8.71 44.19 -22.51
N GLU A 504 -9.59 44.43 -23.47
CA GLU A 504 -10.34 45.69 -23.56
C GLU A 504 -11.49 45.74 -22.54
N THR A 505 -12.13 44.59 -22.29
CA THR A 505 -13.19 44.48 -21.28
C THR A 505 -12.62 44.49 -19.86
N LEU A 506 -11.40 43.96 -19.67
CA LEU A 506 -10.67 44.03 -18.40
C LEU A 506 -10.31 45.46 -18.04
N GLU A 507 -9.77 46.25 -18.98
CA GLU A 507 -9.48 47.68 -18.76
C GLU A 507 -10.72 48.48 -18.35
N LYS A 508 -11.90 48.13 -18.90
CA LYS A 508 -13.18 48.75 -18.53
C LYS A 508 -13.62 48.34 -17.12
N HIS A 509 -13.52 47.06 -16.78
CA HIS A 509 -13.82 46.55 -15.44
C HIS A 509 -12.89 47.16 -14.38
N GLU A 510 -11.59 47.21 -14.62
CA GLU A 510 -10.60 47.80 -13.71
C GLU A 510 -10.84 49.31 -13.52
N ALA A 511 -11.24 50.02 -14.59
CA ALA A 511 -11.60 51.43 -14.51
C ALA A 511 -12.89 51.65 -13.69
N GLU A 512 -13.89 50.78 -13.84
CA GLU A 512 -15.12 50.81 -13.05
C GLU A 512 -14.87 50.44 -11.59
N GLU A 513 -14.06 49.42 -11.29
CA GLU A 513 -13.66 49.07 -9.93
C GLU A 513 -12.86 50.18 -9.27
N ALA A 514 -11.92 50.81 -9.98
CA ALA A 514 -11.17 51.95 -9.47
C ALA A 514 -12.08 53.15 -9.17
N ALA A 515 -13.08 53.40 -10.02
CA ALA A 515 -14.08 54.45 -9.79
C ALA A 515 -14.95 54.14 -8.55
N ASN A 516 -15.43 52.89 -8.42
CA ASN A 516 -16.22 52.44 -7.27
C ASN A 516 -15.40 52.49 -5.96
N ALA A 517 -14.13 52.08 -6.00
CA ALA A 517 -13.22 52.15 -4.85
C ALA A 517 -12.94 53.60 -4.43
N ALA A 518 -12.79 54.52 -5.41
CA ALA A 518 -12.63 55.94 -5.12
C ALA A 518 -13.89 56.54 -4.48
N GLU A 519 -15.08 56.16 -4.95
CA GLU A 519 -16.35 56.58 -4.37
C GLU A 519 -16.52 56.03 -2.94
N ALA A 520 -16.20 54.76 -2.70
CA ALA A 520 -16.23 54.16 -1.37
C ALA A 520 -15.23 54.83 -0.39
N ALA A 521 -14.03 55.20 -0.88
CA ALA A 521 -13.04 55.91 -0.10
C ALA A 521 -13.51 57.33 0.28
N ASP A 522 -14.21 58.03 -0.61
CA ASP A 522 -14.78 59.35 -0.35
C ASP A 522 -15.90 59.27 0.70
N VAL A 523 -16.77 58.26 0.61
CA VAL A 523 -17.80 57.97 1.64
C VAL A 523 -17.15 57.68 3.00
N ALA A 524 -16.07 56.90 3.04
CA ALA A 524 -15.34 56.61 4.27
C ALA A 524 -14.60 57.85 4.84
N ASP A 525 -14.13 58.78 4.00
CA ASP A 525 -13.56 60.06 4.47
C ASP A 525 -14.64 61.00 5.03
N VAL A 526 -15.81 61.04 4.39
CA VAL A 526 -16.99 61.77 4.90
C VAL A 526 -17.40 61.23 6.27
N ASP A 527 -17.49 59.91 6.44
CA ASP A 527 -17.84 59.30 7.72
C ASP A 527 -16.77 59.58 8.81
N ARG A 528 -15.48 59.54 8.45
CA ARG A 528 -14.39 59.95 9.37
C ARG A 528 -14.45 61.42 9.76
N ARG A 529 -14.86 62.33 8.86
CA ARG A 529 -15.05 63.74 9.19
C ARG A 529 -16.24 63.95 10.11
N LEU A 530 -17.36 63.25 9.87
CA LEU A 530 -18.54 63.31 10.74
C LEU A 530 -18.22 62.81 12.15
N ARG A 531 -17.57 61.65 12.29
CA ARG A 531 -17.16 61.13 13.60
C ARG A 531 -16.21 62.08 14.34
N ARG A 532 -15.30 62.74 13.63
CA ARG A 532 -14.40 63.75 14.22
C ARG A 532 -15.17 64.96 14.71
N GLN A 533 -16.16 65.44 13.95
CA GLN A 533 -17.05 66.52 14.39
C GLN A 533 -17.88 66.12 15.61
N ASP A 534 -18.37 64.89 15.66
CA ASP A 534 -19.09 64.36 16.83
C ASP A 534 -18.18 64.33 18.06
N LEU A 535 -16.95 63.82 17.91
CA LEU A 535 -15.94 63.81 18.97
C LEU A 535 -15.55 65.23 19.42
N GLU A 536 -15.40 66.17 18.50
CA GLU A 536 -15.14 67.59 18.81
C GLU A 536 -16.33 68.23 19.54
N SER A 537 -17.57 67.89 19.19
CA SER A 537 -18.77 68.38 19.87
C SER A 537 -18.87 67.82 21.30
N VAL A 538 -18.59 66.53 21.47
CA VAL A 538 -18.54 65.85 22.77
C VAL A 538 -17.43 66.44 23.64
N ALA A 539 -16.26 66.71 23.06
CA ALA A 539 -15.15 67.37 23.74
C ALA A 539 -15.50 68.81 24.16
N THR A 540 -16.24 69.55 23.33
CA THR A 540 -16.69 70.91 23.63
C THR A 540 -17.74 70.93 24.75
N GLU A 541 -18.68 69.97 24.76
CA GLU A 541 -19.63 69.79 25.86
C GLU A 541 -18.94 69.40 27.17
N LEU A 542 -17.93 68.52 27.11
CA LEU A 542 -17.10 68.14 28.26
C LEU A 542 -16.29 69.33 28.81
N ALA A 543 -15.74 70.17 27.93
CA ALA A 543 -15.03 71.39 28.31
C ALA A 543 -15.96 72.43 28.96
N ALA A 544 -17.18 72.57 28.45
CA ALA A 544 -18.21 73.46 29.02
C ALA A 544 -18.70 72.99 30.40
N ARG A 545 -18.68 71.68 30.68
CA ARG A 545 -19.03 71.11 31.99
C ARG A 545 -17.92 71.19 33.04
N ASN A 546 -16.65 71.14 32.62
CA ASN A 546 -15.51 70.97 33.56
C ASN A 546 -14.55 72.17 33.69
N GLY A 547 -14.78 73.28 32.97
CA GLY A 547 -14.12 74.57 33.26
C GLY A 547 -12.59 74.60 33.20
N CYS A 548 -11.94 73.65 32.52
CA CYS A 548 -10.47 73.58 32.43
C CYS A 548 -10.03 73.56 30.96
N GLN A 549 -9.33 74.61 30.53
CA GLN A 549 -8.98 74.89 29.12
C GLN A 549 -7.63 74.28 28.70
N ALA A 550 -7.13 73.26 29.41
CA ALA A 550 -5.74 72.82 29.30
C ALA A 550 -5.56 71.30 29.12
N CYS A 551 -6.26 70.66 28.17
CA CYS A 551 -5.92 69.29 27.73
C CYS A 551 -6.21 69.04 26.23
N TYR A 552 -6.05 70.06 25.37
CA TYR A 552 -6.48 69.96 23.96
C TYR A 552 -5.43 69.33 23.03
N SER A 553 -4.15 69.30 23.39
CA SER A 553 -3.08 68.73 22.54
C SER A 553 -2.88 67.22 22.67
N ASP A 554 -3.31 66.63 23.79
CA ASP A 554 -2.89 65.26 24.17
C ASP A 554 -3.94 64.19 23.83
N VAL A 555 -5.18 64.60 23.51
CA VAL A 555 -6.26 63.66 23.11
C VAL A 555 -6.21 63.35 21.61
N LEU A 556 -5.73 64.28 20.78
CA LEU A 556 -5.63 64.10 19.31
C LEU A 556 -4.37 63.35 18.86
N SER A 557 -3.48 62.96 19.78
CA SER A 557 -2.20 62.30 19.50
C SER A 557 -2.12 60.83 19.97
N LEU A 558 -3.21 60.27 20.49
CA LEU A 558 -3.28 58.87 20.87
C LEU A 558 -3.58 57.98 19.64
N PRO A 559 -2.84 56.89 19.41
CA PRO A 559 -3.08 56.00 18.28
C PRO A 559 -4.42 55.25 18.47
N GLU A 560 -5.23 55.21 17.42
CA GLU A 560 -6.51 54.50 17.39
C GLU A 560 -6.30 52.98 17.31
N TYR A 561 -7.01 52.23 18.16
CA TYR A 561 -7.19 50.78 18.02
C TYR A 561 -8.66 50.45 18.35
N ASP A 562 -9.38 49.86 17.39
CA ASP A 562 -10.75 49.33 17.52
C ASP A 562 -11.71 50.14 18.42
N GLY A 563 -11.93 51.41 18.10
CA GLY A 563 -13.04 52.19 18.67
C GLY A 563 -12.97 52.50 20.18
N HIS A 564 -11.81 52.28 20.83
CA HIS A 564 -11.60 52.61 22.24
C HIS A 564 -10.41 53.55 22.44
N VAL A 565 -10.63 54.67 23.14
CA VAL A 565 -9.54 55.56 23.59
C VAL A 565 -8.95 55.01 24.87
N LEU A 566 -7.70 54.51 24.82
CA LEU A 566 -6.95 54.09 25.99
C LEU A 566 -6.34 55.33 26.68
N LEU A 567 -6.74 55.60 27.92
CA LEU A 567 -6.02 56.55 28.78
C LEU A 567 -4.76 55.87 29.36
N PRO A 568 -3.58 56.52 29.33
CA PRO A 568 -2.37 55.96 29.90
C PRO A 568 -2.51 55.75 31.42
N SER A 569 -1.93 54.66 31.92
CA SER A 569 -1.80 54.36 33.34
C SER A 569 -0.89 55.39 34.04
N GLY A 570 -1.50 56.50 34.46
CA GLY A 570 -0.83 57.60 35.16
C GLY A 570 -1.76 58.72 35.65
N TRP A 571 -3.02 58.74 35.20
CA TRP A 571 -4.00 59.75 35.62
C TRP A 571 -4.85 59.23 36.78
N MET A 572 -4.34 59.35 38.01
CA MET A 572 -5.20 59.30 39.19
C MET A 572 -5.80 60.69 39.41
N CYS A 573 -7.09 60.85 39.17
CA CYS A 573 -7.87 61.92 39.78
C CYS A 573 -8.55 61.38 41.04
N GLY A 574 -8.33 62.06 42.17
CA GLY A 574 -8.83 61.68 43.48
C GLY A 574 -10.34 61.78 43.60
N SER A 575 -11.04 60.71 43.26
CA SER A 575 -12.22 60.19 43.97
C SER A 575 -12.56 58.85 43.32
N GLY A 576 -12.36 57.76 44.07
CA GLY A 576 -12.42 56.42 43.52
C GLY A 576 -13.83 56.01 43.11
N HIS A 577 -14.14 56.09 41.82
CA HIS A 577 -15.08 55.23 41.08
C HIS A 577 -14.65 55.26 39.60
N ALA A 578 -14.40 54.09 39.00
CA ALA A 578 -14.12 53.98 37.57
C ALA A 578 -15.45 54.09 36.79
N VAL A 579 -15.55 55.05 35.87
CA VAL A 579 -16.70 55.18 34.96
C VAL A 579 -16.24 54.75 33.56
N ALA A 580 -16.80 53.66 33.05
CA ALA A 580 -16.71 53.31 31.65
C ALA A 580 -17.88 53.99 30.92
N VAL A 581 -17.60 54.76 29.87
CA VAL A 581 -18.64 55.36 29.01
C VAL A 581 -18.78 54.47 27.77
N HIS A 582 -19.95 53.85 27.61
CA HIS A 582 -20.34 53.12 26.41
C HIS A 582 -20.92 54.13 25.40
N ALA A 583 -20.43 54.10 24.16
CA ALA A 583 -21.14 54.72 23.05
C ALA A 583 -22.39 53.88 22.75
N GLY A 584 -23.57 54.45 23.03
CA GLY A 584 -24.88 53.85 22.75
C GLY A 584 -25.59 53.30 23.98
N GLY A 585 -26.50 54.09 24.57
CA GLY A 585 -27.48 53.60 25.54
C GLY A 585 -27.76 54.58 26.68
N VAL A 586 -28.95 55.18 26.68
CA VAL A 586 -29.47 55.98 27.79
C VAL A 586 -29.72 55.05 28.99
N CYS A 587 -28.92 55.17 30.05
CA CYS A 587 -29.25 54.62 31.37
C CYS A 587 -29.81 55.74 32.26
N ALA A 588 -31.05 55.58 32.71
CA ALA A 588 -31.67 56.41 33.74
C ALA A 588 -31.16 55.98 35.14
N PRO A 589 -30.95 56.91 36.09
CA PRO A 589 -30.64 56.53 37.46
C PRO A 589 -31.90 56.39 38.32
N GLU A 590 -32.13 55.19 38.85
CA GLU A 590 -32.97 54.95 40.03
C GLU A 590 -32.18 55.25 41.31
N GLY A 591 -32.86 55.82 42.31
CA GLY A 591 -32.62 55.52 43.73
C GLY A 591 -31.64 56.43 44.46
N GLY A 592 -32.19 57.24 45.39
CA GLY A 592 -31.43 58.08 46.30
C GLY A 592 -31.03 57.40 47.62
N ALA A 593 -30.15 58.06 48.36
CA ALA A 593 -30.05 58.03 49.81
C ALA A 593 -29.10 59.14 50.30
N ALA A 594 -29.58 59.86 51.33
CA ALA A 594 -28.96 60.93 52.15
C ALA A 594 -28.78 62.31 51.50
#